data_AF-A0A0K1EH74-F1
#
_entry.id   AF-A0A0K1EH74-F1
#
_cell.length_a   1.000
_cell.length_b   1.000
_cell.length_c   1.000
_cell.angle_alpha   90.00
_cell.angle_beta   90.00
_cell.angle_gamma   90.00
#
_symmetry.space_group_name_H-M   'P 1'
#
loop_
_entity.id
_entity.type
_entity.pdbx_description
1 polymer ?
#
loop_
_entity_poly.entity_id
_entity_poly.type
_entity_poly.pdbx_seq_one_letter_code
_entity_poly.pdbx_strand_id
1 'polypeptide(L)'
;MRIHGMALLVAAASLPLACAQGTQLGEDEERAITEALGDPDSDDARDDTKRAALPGESAPGSQKACSPGHGRACYTGDPATRDVGACVAGVEICLEDGSGYGPCEHEVTPVSESCANDVDDDCDGEVNQGCECFPGDTEPCYNGPPETEGVGICRSGIRTCSPEGTWFAACMGEVLPMQVEDLNTPEDDDCTGTPSDSLCEQNGILSCPTNRCAQVPSCVTAPGGTLQCVFPWRCLN
;
A
#
# COMPACT_ATOMS: atom_id res chain seq x y z
N MET A 1 17.35 -16.71 -53.90
CA MET A 1 18.37 -17.26 -52.98
C MET A 1 17.80 -18.48 -52.28
N ARG A 2 18.41 -19.65 -52.48
CA ARG A 2 18.15 -20.90 -51.73
C ARG A 2 19.23 -21.06 -50.66
N ILE A 3 18.83 -21.37 -49.43
CA ILE A 3 19.60 -22.13 -48.43
C ILE A 3 18.56 -22.71 -47.46
N HIS A 4 18.14 -23.98 -47.60
CA HIS A 4 18.63 -25.18 -46.88
C HIS A 4 18.78 -24.90 -45.37
N GLY A 5 18.05 -25.48 -44.42
CA GLY A 5 17.48 -26.83 -44.31
C GLY A 5 18.24 -27.60 -43.23
N MET A 6 17.60 -27.89 -42.09
CA MET A 6 17.93 -28.91 -41.05
C MET A 6 17.06 -28.57 -39.82
N ALA A 7 15.90 -29.18 -39.55
CA ALA A 7 15.62 -30.58 -39.24
C ALA A 7 16.57 -31.14 -38.16
N LEU A 8 16.17 -31.03 -36.89
CA LEU A 8 16.62 -31.92 -35.83
C LEU A 8 15.39 -32.44 -35.07
N LEU A 9 15.05 -33.70 -35.37
CA LEU A 9 14.23 -34.57 -34.54
C LEU A 9 15.04 -35.02 -33.32
N VAL A 10 14.45 -34.97 -32.12
CA VAL A 10 14.66 -35.96 -31.04
C VAL A 10 13.32 -36.04 -30.27
N ALA A 11 12.44 -36.97 -30.65
CA ALA A 11 12.25 -38.30 -30.06
C ALA A 11 11.46 -38.27 -28.73
N ALA A 12 10.22 -38.74 -28.82
CA ALA A 12 9.39 -39.14 -27.70
C ALA A 12 9.98 -40.39 -27.02
N ALA A 13 9.89 -40.44 -25.69
CA ALA A 13 10.01 -41.68 -24.93
C ALA A 13 8.96 -41.72 -23.82
N SER A 14 8.18 -42.78 -23.87
CA SER A 14 7.07 -43.15 -23.02
C SER A 14 7.56 -43.79 -21.71
N LEU A 15 6.87 -43.47 -20.60
CA LEU A 15 6.53 -44.27 -19.39
C LEU A 15 7.47 -45.44 -18.95
N PRO A 16 7.69 -45.59 -17.62
CA PRO A 16 6.78 -46.48 -16.89
C PRO A 16 6.43 -46.05 -15.47
N LEU A 17 5.19 -46.41 -15.11
CA LEU A 17 4.73 -46.71 -13.76
C LEU A 17 5.44 -47.99 -13.28
N ALA A 18 6.12 -47.98 -12.14
CA ALA A 18 6.55 -49.20 -11.45
C ALA A 18 6.57 -49.03 -9.93
N CYS A 19 5.90 -49.99 -9.30
CA CYS A 19 5.73 -50.22 -7.87
C CYS A 19 6.97 -50.86 -7.20
N ALA A 20 6.97 -50.74 -5.86
CA ALA A 20 7.31 -51.75 -4.85
C ALA A 20 8.71 -51.76 -4.19
N GLN A 21 8.63 -51.98 -2.86
CA GLN A 21 9.61 -52.39 -1.83
C GLN A 21 10.07 -51.21 -0.95
N GLY A 22 9.72 -51.09 0.34
CA GLY A 22 9.30 -52.09 1.32
C GLY A 22 10.52 -52.55 2.13
N THR A 23 10.92 -51.77 3.14
CA THR A 23 11.69 -52.27 4.29
C THR A 23 11.23 -51.58 5.56
N GLN A 24 10.66 -52.40 6.45
CA GLN A 24 10.30 -52.13 7.83
C GLN A 24 11.50 -51.67 8.66
N LEU A 25 11.26 -50.70 9.55
CA LEU A 25 11.83 -50.68 10.90
C LEU A 25 10.57 -50.80 11.79
N GLY A 26 10.21 -51.98 12.27
CA GLY A 26 10.88 -52.63 13.38
C GLY A 26 10.22 -52.13 14.67
N GLU A 27 8.99 -52.59 14.93
CA GLU A 27 8.31 -52.49 16.22
C GLU A 27 8.96 -53.49 17.17
N ASP A 28 9.27 -53.05 18.39
CA ASP A 28 9.41 -53.78 19.67
C ASP A 28 10.29 -52.88 20.57
N GLU A 29 9.69 -52.12 21.48
CA GLU A 29 9.44 -52.54 22.87
C GLU A 29 10.53 -51.96 23.78
N GLU A 30 10.24 -50.83 24.44
CA GLU A 30 10.32 -50.77 25.90
C GLU A 30 9.71 -49.48 26.44
N ARG A 31 8.49 -49.64 26.92
CA ARG A 31 7.84 -48.83 27.93
C ARG A 31 8.47 -49.20 29.27
N ALA A 32 9.16 -48.28 29.93
CA ALA A 32 9.50 -48.43 31.34
C ALA A 32 9.12 -47.15 32.10
N ILE A 33 7.86 -47.16 32.54
CA ILE A 33 7.33 -46.31 33.59
C ILE A 33 7.97 -46.81 34.88
N THR A 34 8.94 -46.08 35.41
CA THR A 34 9.42 -46.29 36.78
C THR A 34 8.41 -45.73 37.77
N GLU A 35 7.35 -46.48 38.00
CA GLU A 35 6.72 -46.58 39.32
C GLU A 35 7.18 -47.92 39.91
N ALA A 36 8.14 -47.84 40.83
CA ALA A 36 8.47 -48.92 41.73
C ALA A 36 8.63 -48.34 43.13
N LEU A 37 7.60 -48.59 43.94
CA LEU A 37 7.66 -48.85 45.38
C LEU A 37 8.01 -47.65 46.29
N GLY A 38 6.96 -47.08 46.89
CA GLY A 38 7.08 -46.11 47.97
C GLY A 38 5.79 -45.95 48.79
N ASP A 39 5.25 -47.05 49.32
CA ASP A 39 4.48 -47.02 50.57
C ASP A 39 5.06 -48.10 51.49
N PRO A 40 5.49 -47.72 52.69
CA PRO A 40 4.72 -48.19 53.83
C PRO A 40 4.49 -47.12 54.90
N ASP A 41 3.30 -47.21 55.49
CA ASP A 41 2.96 -46.72 56.82
C ASP A 41 4.10 -46.75 57.83
N SER A 42 4.31 -45.61 58.47
CA SER A 42 4.69 -45.57 59.88
C SER A 42 4.15 -44.30 60.50
N ASP A 43 2.99 -44.43 61.12
CA ASP A 43 2.58 -43.63 62.27
C ASP A 43 3.69 -43.66 63.32
N ASP A 44 4.24 -42.51 63.71
CA ASP A 44 4.59 -42.27 65.11
C ASP A 44 4.75 -40.77 65.43
N ALA A 45 3.83 -40.35 66.31
CA ALA A 45 3.96 -39.39 67.40
C ALA A 45 4.91 -38.17 67.30
N ARG A 46 4.26 -37.00 67.38
CA ARG A 46 4.55 -35.87 68.29
C ARG A 46 5.87 -35.95 69.07
N ASP A 47 6.76 -34.96 68.85
CA ASP A 47 7.51 -34.37 69.96
C ASP A 47 7.78 -32.87 69.73
N ASP A 48 7.62 -32.15 70.82
CA ASP A 48 7.58 -30.72 70.95
C ASP A 48 8.97 -30.06 70.82
N THR A 49 8.94 -28.77 70.52
CA THR A 49 9.99 -27.81 70.94
C THR A 49 11.42 -28.04 70.45
N LYS A 50 11.74 -27.46 69.29
CA LYS A 50 12.99 -26.67 69.21
C LYS A 50 12.80 -25.42 68.39
N ARG A 51 12.37 -24.39 69.10
CA ARG A 51 12.55 -22.98 68.78
C ARG A 51 14.05 -22.70 68.65
N ALA A 52 14.62 -22.96 67.50
CA ALA A 52 15.86 -22.31 67.07
C ALA A 52 15.43 -21.05 66.34
N ALA A 53 15.31 -19.96 67.10
CA ALA A 53 15.33 -18.63 66.53
C ALA A 53 16.66 -18.50 65.75
N LEU A 54 16.58 -18.48 64.43
CA LEU A 54 17.66 -18.00 63.60
C LEU A 54 17.74 -16.47 63.83
N PRO A 55 18.86 -15.93 64.32
CA PRO A 55 19.05 -14.49 64.34
C PRO A 55 19.31 -14.07 62.90
N GLY A 56 18.34 -13.36 62.32
CA GLY A 56 18.40 -12.91 60.96
C GLY A 56 17.23 -12.03 60.60
N GLU A 57 16.76 -11.23 61.57
CA GLU A 57 15.98 -10.04 61.28
C GLU A 57 16.84 -9.15 60.36
N SER A 58 16.65 -9.33 59.05
CA SER A 58 17.03 -8.31 58.10
C SER A 58 16.13 -7.12 58.41
N ALA A 59 16.71 -6.11 59.05
CA ALA A 59 16.15 -4.79 59.12
C ALA A 59 15.65 -4.36 57.72
N PRO A 60 14.67 -3.45 57.62
CA PRO A 60 14.29 -2.83 56.35
C PRO A 60 15.42 -1.90 55.86
N GLY A 61 16.54 -2.50 55.48
CA GLY A 61 17.64 -1.86 54.78
C GLY A 61 17.36 -2.00 53.31
N SER A 62 17.09 -0.87 52.66
CA SER A 62 16.94 -0.65 51.22
C SER A 62 17.51 -1.80 50.38
N GLN A 63 16.69 -2.79 50.07
CA GLN A 63 17.07 -3.79 49.08
C GLN A 63 17.08 -3.07 47.74
N LYS A 64 18.29 -2.83 47.20
CA LYS A 64 18.45 -2.36 45.83
C LYS A 64 17.75 -3.36 44.90
N ALA A 65 16.83 -2.88 44.07
CA ALA A 65 16.05 -3.70 43.15
C ALA A 65 16.93 -4.31 42.04
N CYS A 66 18.07 -3.69 41.75
CA CYS A 66 19.04 -4.13 40.76
C CYS A 66 20.47 -3.65 41.10
N SER A 67 21.47 -4.20 40.41
CA SER A 67 22.88 -3.79 40.57
C SER A 67 23.16 -2.54 39.74
N PRO A 68 23.59 -1.41 40.32
CA PRO A 68 23.91 -0.18 39.60
C PRO A 68 24.76 -0.39 38.35
N GLY A 69 24.36 0.21 37.23
CA GLY A 69 25.08 0.10 35.96
C GLY A 69 24.91 -1.23 35.23
N HIS A 70 24.23 -2.22 35.82
CA HIS A 70 23.93 -3.47 35.12
C HIS A 70 22.83 -3.26 34.08
N GLY A 71 23.11 -3.66 32.83
CA GLY A 71 22.15 -3.61 31.73
C GLY A 71 21.43 -4.94 31.54
N ARG A 72 20.15 -4.88 31.16
CA ARG A 72 19.39 -6.05 30.69
C ARG A 72 18.59 -5.70 29.44
N ALA A 73 18.25 -6.72 28.65
CA ALA A 73 17.38 -6.54 27.50
C ALA A 73 15.97 -6.10 27.95
N CYS A 74 15.38 -5.22 27.18
CA CYS A 74 14.03 -4.71 27.37
C CYS A 74 13.34 -4.51 26.02
N TYR A 75 12.01 -4.47 26.05
CA TYR A 75 11.19 -4.12 24.89
C TYR A 75 9.82 -3.74 25.41
N THR A 76 9.33 -2.57 25.05
CA THR A 76 8.10 -1.99 25.55
C THR A 76 6.92 -2.16 24.59
N GLY A 77 7.19 -2.57 23.34
CA GLY A 77 6.17 -2.94 22.34
C GLY A 77 5.49 -4.29 22.61
N ASP A 78 4.59 -4.70 21.72
CA ASP A 78 3.93 -6.00 21.80
C ASP A 78 4.98 -7.13 21.67
N PRO A 79 5.11 -8.05 22.64
CA PRO A 79 6.10 -9.12 22.59
C PRO A 79 6.10 -9.97 21.33
N ALA A 80 4.97 -10.05 20.59
CA ALA A 80 4.87 -10.78 19.33
C ALA A 80 5.63 -10.10 18.17
N THR A 81 5.85 -8.79 18.26
CA THR A 81 6.55 -7.98 17.25
C THR A 81 8.06 -7.90 17.48
N ARG A 82 8.55 -8.45 18.60
CA ARG A 82 9.98 -8.39 18.92
C ARG A 82 10.78 -9.18 17.89
N ASP A 83 11.83 -8.55 17.36
CA ASP A 83 12.75 -9.13 16.37
C ASP A 83 12.06 -9.49 15.04
N VAL A 84 10.96 -8.79 14.71
CA VAL A 84 10.25 -8.83 13.43
C VAL A 84 10.43 -7.49 12.72
N GLY A 85 10.70 -7.51 11.41
CA GLY A 85 10.87 -6.27 10.64
C GLY A 85 11.99 -5.37 11.18
N ALA A 86 11.66 -4.09 11.39
CA ALA A 86 12.54 -3.11 12.02
C ALA A 86 12.61 -3.22 13.54
N CYS A 87 11.69 -3.94 14.18
CA CYS A 87 11.55 -3.94 15.63
C CYS A 87 12.63 -4.75 16.31
N VAL A 88 13.31 -4.10 17.26
CA VAL A 88 14.42 -4.70 18.01
C VAL A 88 14.34 -4.34 19.49
N ALA A 89 14.76 -5.29 20.32
CA ALA A 89 14.89 -5.07 21.76
C ALA A 89 16.00 -4.06 22.08
N GLY A 90 15.75 -3.22 23.07
CA GLY A 90 16.71 -2.28 23.63
C GLY A 90 17.42 -2.81 24.87
N VAL A 91 18.13 -1.91 25.56
CA VAL A 91 18.79 -2.19 26.84
C VAL A 91 18.40 -1.12 27.85
N GLU A 92 17.92 -1.56 29.02
CA GLU A 92 17.69 -0.69 30.16
C GLU A 92 18.82 -0.90 31.18
N ILE A 93 19.27 0.19 31.80
CA ILE A 93 20.39 0.19 32.74
C ILE A 93 19.86 0.47 34.15
N CYS A 94 20.30 -0.32 35.12
CA CYS A 94 19.97 -0.09 36.52
C CYS A 94 20.54 1.26 37.00
N LEU A 95 19.70 2.07 37.65
CA LEU A 95 20.05 3.37 38.20
C LEU A 95 21.14 3.25 39.27
N GLU A 96 21.94 4.30 39.42
CA GLU A 96 23.09 4.33 40.36
C GLU A 96 22.69 4.08 41.82
N ASP A 97 21.51 4.57 42.21
CA ASP A 97 20.95 4.34 43.54
C ASP A 97 20.40 2.91 43.73
N GLY A 98 20.32 2.12 42.66
CA GLY A 98 19.78 0.76 42.63
C GLY A 98 18.27 0.70 42.86
N SER A 99 17.55 1.81 42.68
CA SER A 99 16.10 1.88 42.90
C SER A 99 15.29 1.16 41.81
N GLY A 100 15.85 1.00 40.61
CA GLY A 100 15.20 0.36 39.47
C GLY A 100 15.99 0.54 38.18
N TYR A 101 15.40 0.15 37.06
CA TYR A 101 15.96 0.37 35.72
C TYR A 101 15.46 1.68 35.13
N GLY A 102 16.31 2.32 34.32
CA GLY A 102 15.96 3.49 33.51
C GLY A 102 15.06 3.14 32.31
N PRO A 103 14.90 4.07 31.35
CA PRO A 103 14.20 3.79 30.10
C PRO A 103 14.88 2.66 29.31
N CYS A 104 14.10 2.03 28.44
CA CYS A 104 14.62 1.08 27.48
C CYS A 104 15.28 1.85 26.32
N GLU A 105 16.60 1.93 26.34
CA GLU A 105 17.35 2.68 25.34
C GLU A 105 17.58 1.82 24.09
N HIS A 106 17.52 2.46 22.91
CA HIS A 106 17.75 1.84 21.60
C HIS A 106 16.76 0.74 21.19
N GLU A 107 15.61 0.63 21.84
CA GLU A 107 14.52 -0.19 21.28
C GLU A 107 13.91 0.48 20.04
N VAL A 108 13.43 -0.34 19.11
CA VAL A 108 12.55 0.09 18.01
C VAL A 108 11.25 -0.67 18.20
N THR A 109 10.19 0.05 18.50
CA THR A 109 8.84 -0.51 18.69
C THR A 109 7.99 -0.29 17.43
N PRO A 110 6.90 -1.06 17.26
CA PRO A 110 6.02 -0.93 16.10
C PRO A 110 5.50 0.50 15.93
N VAL A 111 5.54 0.99 14.70
CA VAL A 111 4.90 2.23 14.26
C VAL A 111 4.10 1.97 13.00
N SER A 112 3.24 2.88 12.57
CA SER A 112 2.49 2.66 11.33
C SER A 112 3.42 2.58 10.10
N GLU A 113 3.10 1.67 9.18
CA GLU A 113 3.79 1.47 7.90
C GLU A 113 4.06 2.77 7.14
N SER A 114 5.28 2.90 6.64
CA SER A 114 5.65 3.98 5.72
C SER A 114 5.79 3.46 4.30
N CYS A 115 4.93 3.95 3.41
CA CYS A 115 5.03 3.66 1.97
C CYS A 115 6.34 4.17 1.33
N ALA A 116 7.13 4.99 2.04
CA ALA A 116 8.33 5.62 1.53
C ALA A 116 9.61 4.78 1.70
N ASN A 117 9.53 3.64 2.38
CA ASN A 117 10.65 2.74 2.60
C ASN A 117 10.26 1.30 2.20
N ASP A 118 11.19 0.35 2.30
CA ASP A 118 10.91 -1.08 2.09
C ASP A 118 11.18 -1.83 3.40
N VAL A 119 10.55 -1.35 4.46
CA VAL A 119 10.75 -1.78 5.85
C VAL A 119 9.39 -2.14 6.43
N ASP A 120 9.35 -3.21 7.22
CA ASP A 120 8.22 -3.61 8.07
C ASP A 120 8.35 -2.79 9.36
N ASP A 121 7.71 -1.62 9.35
CA ASP A 121 7.72 -0.60 10.40
C ASP A 121 6.75 -0.94 11.54
N ASP A 122 5.65 -1.66 11.23
CA ASP A 122 4.68 -2.14 12.22
C ASP A 122 4.98 -3.54 12.76
N CYS A 123 5.99 -4.19 12.20
CA CYS A 123 6.62 -5.41 12.68
C CYS A 123 5.64 -6.58 12.75
N ASP A 124 4.73 -6.64 11.78
CA ASP A 124 3.74 -7.69 11.64
C ASP A 124 4.15 -8.80 10.66
N GLY A 125 5.28 -8.59 9.97
CA GLY A 125 5.90 -9.52 9.03
C GLY A 125 5.64 -9.21 7.55
N GLU A 126 4.89 -8.17 7.23
CA GLU A 126 4.68 -7.68 5.87
C GLU A 126 5.26 -6.26 5.69
N VAL A 127 5.66 -5.89 4.48
CA VAL A 127 6.17 -4.54 4.18
C VAL A 127 5.15 -3.74 3.40
N ASN A 128 5.09 -2.43 3.63
CA ASN A 128 4.32 -1.46 2.85
C ASN A 128 2.83 -1.77 2.75
N GLN A 129 2.26 -2.26 3.84
CA GLN A 129 0.85 -2.67 3.84
C GLN A 129 -0.06 -1.45 3.78
N GLY A 130 -1.12 -1.54 2.97
CA GLY A 130 -2.06 -0.43 2.78
C GLY A 130 -1.56 0.69 1.85
N CYS A 131 -0.37 0.54 1.26
CA CYS A 131 0.13 1.44 0.21
C CYS A 131 -0.49 1.07 -1.15
N GLU A 132 -1.12 2.03 -1.83
CA GLU A 132 -1.66 1.83 -3.19
C GLU A 132 -0.56 1.91 -4.26
N CYS A 133 0.53 2.63 -3.94
CA CYS A 133 1.69 2.88 -4.81
C CYS A 133 2.91 3.30 -4.00
N PHE A 134 4.10 3.30 -4.62
CA PHE A 134 5.30 3.82 -3.99
C PHE A 134 5.49 5.31 -4.30
N PRO A 135 5.91 6.14 -3.33
CA PRO A 135 6.15 7.56 -3.53
C PRO A 135 7.03 7.87 -4.73
N GLY A 136 6.51 8.71 -5.64
CA GLY A 136 7.20 9.07 -6.87
C GLY A 136 6.93 8.17 -8.07
N ASP A 137 6.24 7.03 -7.90
CA ASP A 137 5.72 6.25 -9.01
C ASP A 137 4.81 7.12 -9.89
N THR A 138 4.78 6.83 -11.19
CA THR A 138 3.97 7.58 -12.14
C THR A 138 3.12 6.64 -12.99
N GLU A 139 1.88 7.04 -13.26
CA GLU A 139 0.99 6.32 -14.15
C GLU A 139 0.15 7.27 -15.04
N PRO A 140 -0.32 6.80 -16.20
CA PRO A 140 -1.30 7.54 -16.98
C PRO A 140 -2.60 7.71 -16.21
N CYS A 141 -3.25 8.84 -16.42
CA CYS A 141 -4.54 9.16 -15.83
C CYS A 141 -5.38 10.00 -16.78
N TYR A 142 -6.68 9.93 -16.59
CA TYR A 142 -7.63 10.76 -17.29
C TYR A 142 -8.90 10.86 -16.45
N ASN A 143 -9.26 12.07 -16.02
CA ASN A 143 -10.41 12.29 -15.15
C ASN A 143 -11.71 12.61 -15.92
N GLY A 144 -11.65 12.62 -17.26
CA GLY A 144 -12.81 12.84 -18.14
C GLY A 144 -13.59 11.54 -18.40
N PRO A 145 -14.73 11.64 -19.11
CA PRO A 145 -15.46 10.46 -19.59
C PRO A 145 -14.55 9.59 -20.48
N PRO A 146 -14.41 8.28 -20.23
CA PRO A 146 -13.44 7.42 -20.94
C PRO A 146 -13.55 7.46 -22.47
N GLU A 147 -14.74 7.70 -23.02
CA GLU A 147 -15.01 7.81 -24.45
C GLU A 147 -14.40 9.05 -25.11
N THR A 148 -13.99 10.05 -24.32
CA THR A 148 -13.38 11.30 -24.80
C THR A 148 -11.85 11.25 -24.78
N GLU A 149 -11.26 10.21 -24.19
CA GLU A 149 -9.81 10.09 -24.07
C GLU A 149 -9.16 9.93 -25.46
N GLY A 150 -8.27 10.86 -25.81
CA GLY A 150 -7.58 10.86 -27.11
C GLY A 150 -8.45 11.34 -28.27
N VAL A 151 -9.62 11.90 -27.99
CA VAL A 151 -10.52 12.49 -28.99
C VAL A 151 -10.27 14.00 -29.06
N GLY A 152 -10.14 14.54 -30.26
CA GLY A 152 -9.90 15.97 -30.44
C GLY A 152 -8.61 16.43 -29.75
N ILE A 153 -8.71 17.44 -28.89
CA ILE A 153 -7.59 17.91 -28.07
C ILE A 153 -7.48 17.16 -26.74
N CYS A 154 -8.50 16.39 -26.34
CA CYS A 154 -8.51 15.69 -25.08
C CYS A 154 -7.45 14.60 -25.04
N ARG A 155 -6.74 14.55 -23.92
CA ARG A 155 -5.65 13.58 -23.71
C ARG A 155 -5.47 13.27 -22.25
N SER A 156 -4.98 12.06 -22.00
CA SER A 156 -4.49 11.64 -20.70
C SER A 156 -3.34 12.53 -20.21
N GLY A 157 -3.28 12.71 -18.90
CA GLY A 157 -2.12 13.23 -18.21
C GLY A 157 -1.30 12.11 -17.55
N ILE A 158 -0.41 12.51 -16.66
CA ILE A 158 0.33 11.63 -15.76
C ILE A 158 0.06 12.09 -14.32
N ARG A 159 -0.21 11.14 -13.43
CA ARG A 159 -0.25 11.39 -11.99
C ARG A 159 0.94 10.73 -11.33
N THR A 160 1.33 11.27 -10.18
CA THR A 160 2.47 10.81 -9.40
C THR A 160 1.99 10.39 -8.03
N CYS A 161 2.44 9.24 -7.54
CA CYS A 161 2.09 8.73 -6.24
C CYS A 161 2.58 9.69 -5.13
N SER A 162 1.72 9.96 -4.15
CA SER A 162 2.07 10.84 -3.04
C SER A 162 3.06 10.18 -2.06
N PRO A 163 3.75 10.96 -1.20
CA PRO A 163 4.59 10.41 -0.13
C PRO A 163 3.86 9.46 0.83
N GLU A 164 2.53 9.60 0.93
CA GLU A 164 1.66 8.75 1.73
C GLU A 164 1.23 7.46 1.00
N GLY A 165 1.77 7.20 -0.19
CA GLY A 165 1.51 5.96 -0.96
C GLY A 165 0.12 5.89 -1.60
N THR A 166 -0.42 7.04 -2.04
CA THR A 166 -1.78 7.13 -2.61
C THR A 166 -1.81 7.93 -3.92
N TRP A 167 -2.77 7.61 -4.79
CA TRP A 167 -2.94 8.25 -6.11
C TRP A 167 -3.73 9.57 -6.10
N PHE A 168 -3.67 10.36 -5.01
CA PHE A 168 -4.45 11.61 -4.88
C PHE A 168 -3.89 12.81 -5.67
N ALA A 169 -2.74 12.67 -6.33
CA ALA A 169 -2.17 13.76 -7.12
C ALA A 169 -3.06 14.12 -8.32
N ALA A 170 -3.05 15.41 -8.67
CA ALA A 170 -3.68 15.89 -9.89
C ALA A 170 -3.09 15.18 -11.11
N CYS A 171 -3.94 14.92 -12.11
CA CYS A 171 -3.51 14.34 -13.37
C CYS A 171 -2.85 15.42 -14.24
N MET A 172 -1.53 15.54 -14.13
CA MET A 172 -0.80 16.63 -14.77
C MET A 172 -0.75 16.45 -16.29
N GLY A 173 -1.08 17.52 -17.01
CA GLY A 173 -1.02 17.55 -18.48
C GLY A 173 -2.24 16.96 -19.17
N GLU A 174 -3.24 16.49 -18.42
CA GLU A 174 -4.53 16.11 -18.99
C GLU A 174 -5.22 17.32 -19.62
N VAL A 175 -5.96 17.06 -20.70
CA VAL A 175 -6.87 18.02 -21.30
C VAL A 175 -8.24 17.36 -21.28
N LEU A 176 -9.14 17.93 -20.49
CA LEU A 176 -10.51 17.45 -20.32
C LEU A 176 -11.45 18.08 -21.34
N PRO A 177 -12.59 17.44 -21.61
CA PRO A 177 -13.60 18.00 -22.52
C PRO A 177 -14.16 19.30 -21.96
N MET A 178 -14.23 20.32 -22.80
CA MET A 178 -15.00 21.51 -22.50
C MET A 178 -16.48 21.16 -22.48
N GLN A 179 -17.24 21.83 -21.61
CA GLN A 179 -18.70 21.62 -21.54
C GLN A 179 -19.43 22.22 -22.75
N VAL A 180 -18.75 23.12 -23.47
CA VAL A 180 -19.25 23.81 -24.66
C VAL A 180 -18.05 24.01 -25.59
N GLU A 181 -18.23 23.66 -26.86
CA GLU A 181 -17.25 23.86 -27.93
C GLU A 181 -16.85 25.33 -28.12
N ASP A 182 -15.56 25.62 -28.33
CA ASP A 182 -15.10 26.95 -28.75
C ASP A 182 -15.15 27.10 -30.27
N LEU A 183 -16.22 27.73 -30.76
CA LEU A 183 -16.44 27.94 -32.19
C LEU A 183 -15.41 28.86 -32.88
N ASN A 184 -14.47 29.45 -32.14
CA ASN A 184 -13.40 30.27 -32.71
C ASN A 184 -12.12 29.46 -32.99
N THR A 185 -12.07 28.21 -32.55
CA THR A 185 -10.99 27.28 -32.82
C THR A 185 -11.45 26.26 -33.88
N PRO A 186 -10.53 25.72 -34.70
CA PRO A 186 -10.82 24.59 -35.57
C PRO A 186 -10.64 23.23 -34.87
N GLU A 187 -10.33 23.24 -33.57
CA GLU A 187 -10.13 22.05 -32.74
C GLU A 187 -11.48 21.41 -32.34
N ASP A 188 -11.44 20.25 -31.70
CA ASP A 188 -12.60 19.54 -31.10
C ASP A 188 -12.42 19.66 -29.58
N ASP A 189 -13.01 20.69 -28.99
CA ASP A 189 -12.78 21.12 -27.61
C ASP A 189 -13.69 20.38 -26.62
N ASP A 190 -14.87 19.96 -27.06
CA ASP A 190 -15.78 19.11 -26.30
C ASP A 190 -15.54 17.60 -26.50
N CYS A 191 -14.58 17.25 -27.36
CA CYS A 191 -14.02 15.92 -27.55
C CYS A 191 -15.08 14.87 -27.90
N THR A 192 -16.04 15.28 -28.72
CA THR A 192 -17.14 14.46 -29.25
C THR A 192 -16.73 13.66 -30.49
N GLY A 193 -15.56 13.94 -31.06
CA GLY A 193 -15.02 13.30 -32.25
C GLY A 193 -15.31 14.05 -33.54
N THR A 194 -15.92 15.23 -33.43
CA THR A 194 -16.26 16.10 -34.55
C THR A 194 -15.76 17.52 -34.28
N PRO A 195 -14.67 17.96 -34.94
CA PRO A 195 -14.17 19.32 -34.76
C PRO A 195 -15.20 20.37 -35.17
N SER A 196 -15.45 21.37 -34.31
CA SER A 196 -16.37 22.47 -34.58
C SER A 196 -17.79 21.98 -34.93
N ASP A 197 -18.36 21.09 -34.12
CA ASP A 197 -19.66 20.47 -34.39
C ASP A 197 -20.86 21.26 -33.84
N SER A 198 -20.65 22.14 -32.85
CA SER A 198 -21.65 23.03 -32.27
C SER A 198 -22.04 24.22 -33.19
N LEU A 199 -21.88 24.07 -34.49
CA LEU A 199 -22.21 25.08 -35.50
C LEU A 199 -23.72 25.23 -35.77
N CYS A 200 -24.62 25.09 -34.79
CA CYS A 200 -26.05 25.34 -35.02
C CYS A 200 -26.93 25.61 -33.77
N GLU A 201 -26.56 25.15 -32.57
CA GLU A 201 -27.46 25.22 -31.41
C GLU A 201 -27.23 26.43 -30.52
N GLN A 202 -27.55 27.63 -31.03
CA GLN A 202 -28.08 28.65 -30.12
C GLN A 202 -29.53 28.28 -29.75
N ASN A 203 -29.69 27.42 -28.73
CA ASN A 203 -31.01 27.04 -28.20
C ASN A 203 -31.94 26.39 -29.24
N GLY A 204 -31.41 25.58 -30.18
CA GLY A 204 -32.22 24.78 -31.11
C GLY A 204 -32.93 25.52 -32.25
N ILE A 205 -32.46 26.70 -32.68
CA ILE A 205 -33.17 27.55 -33.66
C ILE A 205 -32.66 27.41 -35.10
N LEU A 206 -31.42 26.97 -35.32
CA LEU A 206 -30.85 26.88 -36.67
C LEU A 206 -30.31 25.47 -36.91
N SER A 207 -30.85 24.77 -37.91
CA SER A 207 -30.35 23.47 -38.36
C SER A 207 -29.92 23.60 -39.82
N CYS A 208 -28.64 23.36 -40.09
CA CYS A 208 -28.05 23.56 -41.42
C CYS A 208 -27.86 22.23 -42.16
N PRO A 209 -28.28 22.12 -43.45
CA PRO A 209 -28.16 20.87 -44.22
C PRO A 209 -26.73 20.34 -44.38
N THR A 210 -25.73 21.22 -44.29
CA THR A 210 -24.31 20.93 -44.44
C THR A 210 -23.55 20.93 -43.12
N ASN A 211 -24.23 21.15 -41.98
CA ASN A 211 -23.62 21.47 -40.67
C ASN A 211 -22.60 22.63 -40.72
N ARG A 212 -22.66 23.48 -41.75
CA ARG A 212 -21.81 24.66 -41.87
C ARG A 212 -22.62 25.92 -41.66
N CYS A 213 -22.19 26.77 -40.74
CA CYS A 213 -22.77 28.08 -40.52
C CYS A 213 -21.67 29.14 -40.32
N ALA A 214 -22.03 30.41 -40.47
CA ALA A 214 -21.16 31.54 -40.11
C ALA A 214 -22.00 32.73 -39.66
N GLN A 215 -21.41 33.61 -38.86
CA GLN A 215 -21.98 34.93 -38.60
C GLN A 215 -21.84 35.80 -39.85
N VAL A 216 -22.97 36.15 -40.46
CA VAL A 216 -22.97 37.00 -41.64
C VAL A 216 -23.43 38.40 -41.23
N PRO A 217 -22.59 39.44 -41.37
CA PRO A 217 -22.97 40.80 -41.02
C PRO A 217 -24.18 41.24 -41.85
N SER A 218 -25.22 41.68 -41.15
CA SER A 218 -26.41 42.30 -41.73
C SER A 218 -26.48 43.73 -41.23
N CYS A 219 -26.12 44.67 -42.09
CA CYS A 219 -26.08 46.09 -41.74
C CYS A 219 -27.20 46.86 -42.42
N VAL A 220 -27.82 47.78 -41.68
CA VAL A 220 -28.79 48.75 -42.20
C VAL A 220 -28.32 50.17 -41.87
N THR A 221 -28.60 51.12 -42.75
CA THR A 221 -28.27 52.53 -42.52
C THR A 221 -29.36 53.17 -41.65
N ALA A 222 -28.98 53.65 -40.47
CA ALA A 222 -29.87 54.37 -39.58
C ALA A 222 -30.13 55.81 -40.07
N PRO A 223 -31.25 56.45 -39.64
CA PRO A 223 -31.47 57.87 -39.86
C PRO A 223 -30.28 58.67 -39.30
N GLY A 224 -29.56 59.39 -40.17
CA GLY A 224 -28.30 60.06 -39.83
C GLY A 224 -27.03 59.46 -40.47
N GLY A 225 -27.16 58.37 -41.24
CA GLY A 225 -26.07 57.84 -42.08
C GLY A 225 -25.16 56.82 -41.40
N THR A 226 -25.37 56.54 -40.10
CA THR A 226 -24.60 55.53 -39.36
C THR A 226 -25.04 54.12 -39.76
N LEU A 227 -24.09 53.21 -39.98
CA LEU A 227 -24.39 51.79 -40.19
C LEU A 227 -24.65 51.10 -38.85
N GLN A 228 -25.80 50.46 -38.72
CA GLN A 228 -26.12 49.56 -37.61
C GLN A 228 -26.05 48.12 -38.13
N CYS A 229 -25.09 47.35 -37.61
CA CYS A 229 -24.86 45.97 -38.00
C CYS A 229 -25.33 45.02 -36.89
N VAL A 230 -26.02 43.96 -37.30
CA VAL A 230 -26.26 42.76 -36.48
C VAL A 230 -25.56 41.58 -37.13
N PHE A 231 -25.14 40.60 -36.33
CA PHE A 231 -24.37 39.43 -36.79
C PHE A 231 -25.15 38.13 -36.58
N PRO A 232 -26.23 37.88 -37.36
CA PRO A 232 -26.97 36.63 -37.27
C PRO A 232 -26.17 35.45 -37.85
N TRP A 233 -26.35 34.28 -37.24
CA TRP A 233 -25.89 33.01 -37.80
C TRP A 233 -26.70 32.65 -39.06
N ARG A 234 -26.01 32.20 -40.10
CA ARG A 234 -26.64 31.68 -41.33
C ARG A 234 -25.97 30.39 -41.76
N CYS A 235 -26.76 29.49 -42.33
CA CYS A 235 -26.24 28.30 -42.98
C CYS A 235 -25.44 28.67 -44.22
N LEU A 236 -24.31 28.00 -44.41
CA LEU A 236 -23.52 28.05 -45.62
C LEU A 236 -23.99 26.92 -46.53
N ASN A 237 -24.33 27.27 -47.78
CA ASN A 237 -24.64 26.28 -48.82
C ASN A 237 -23.38 25.53 -49.27
#